data_AF-A0A439KVU4-F1
#
_entry.id   AF-A0A439KVU4-F1
#
_cell.length_a   1.000
_cell.length_b   1.000
_cell.length_c   1.000
_cell.angle_alpha   90.00
_cell.angle_beta   90.00
_cell.angle_gamma   90.00
#
_symmetry.space_group_name_H-M   'P 1'
#
loop_
_entity.id
_entity.type
_entity.pdbx_description
1 polymer ?
#
loop_
_entity_poly.entity_id
_entity_poly.type
_entity_poly.pdbx_seq_one_letter_code
_entity_poly.pdbx_strand_id
1 'polypeptide(L)'
;MSAKRRQAIFTERCTGHNVAPCCLCGEPIQRHMDRWIIEHKRALALLGPDLNTNCAPAHFKCGEVKTHTQDLPRIRKAKRQQARHEGTKKPTRGFQAPAGVVFDWKLRRYVQRPTASQP
;
A
#
# COMPACT_ATOMS: atom_id res chain seq x y z
N MET A 1 -18.24 9.08 -1.55
CA MET A 1 -19.11 8.98 -0.35
C MET A 1 -20.03 10.18 -0.30
N SER A 2 -21.34 10.00 -0.06
CA SER A 2 -22.29 11.12 0.01
C SER A 2 -22.11 11.94 1.29
N ALA A 3 -22.46 13.23 1.24
CA ALA A 3 -22.40 14.11 2.42
C ALA A 3 -23.26 13.59 3.59
N LYS A 4 -24.46 13.04 3.27
CA LYS A 4 -25.35 12.39 4.25
C LYS A 4 -24.67 11.22 4.95
N ARG A 5 -24.02 10.31 4.20
CA ARG A 5 -23.30 9.16 4.77
C ARG A 5 -22.12 9.60 5.62
N ARG A 6 -21.35 10.60 5.17
CA ARG A 6 -20.23 11.17 5.95
C ARG A 6 -20.71 11.73 7.29
N GLN A 7 -21.84 12.43 7.31
CA GLN A 7 -22.42 12.97 8.53
C GLN A 7 -22.91 11.84 9.45
N ALA A 8 -23.65 10.85 8.92
CA ALA A 8 -24.14 9.72 9.68
C ALA A 8 -23.02 8.97 10.41
N ILE A 9 -21.93 8.62 9.69
CA ILE A 9 -20.78 7.91 10.29
C ILE A 9 -20.12 8.73 11.39
N PHE A 10 -20.01 10.05 11.24
CA PHE A 10 -19.45 10.91 12.28
C PHE A 10 -20.37 10.94 13.50
N THR A 11 -21.67 11.18 13.30
CA THR A 11 -22.67 11.26 14.36
C THR A 11 -22.80 9.96 15.15
N GLU A 12 -22.78 8.80 14.48
CA GLU A 12 -22.80 7.47 15.10
C GLU A 12 -21.59 7.22 16.02
N ARG A 13 -20.51 7.98 15.85
CA ARG A 13 -19.25 7.86 16.61
C ARG A 13 -19.01 9.02 17.58
N CYS A 14 -19.94 9.97 17.68
CA CYS A 14 -19.78 11.10 18.58
C CYS A 14 -19.71 10.64 20.04
N THR A 15 -18.68 11.08 20.75
CA THR A 15 -18.58 10.93 22.21
C THR A 15 -19.05 12.19 22.95
N GLY A 16 -19.26 13.28 22.21
CA GLY A 16 -19.78 14.54 22.73
C GLY A 16 -20.32 15.41 21.61
N HIS A 17 -20.69 16.65 21.94
CA HIS A 17 -21.23 17.60 20.96
C HIS A 17 -20.18 17.91 19.88
N ASN A 18 -20.41 17.47 18.64
CA ASN A 18 -19.50 17.67 17.50
C ASN A 18 -18.07 17.12 17.70
N VAL A 19 -17.89 16.17 18.61
CA VAL A 19 -16.59 15.52 18.88
C VAL A 19 -16.72 14.03 18.70
N ALA A 20 -15.82 13.44 17.89
CA ALA A 20 -15.73 12.00 17.69
C ALA A 20 -14.25 11.55 17.79
N PRO A 21 -13.96 10.35 18.32
CA PRO A 21 -12.60 9.85 18.42
C PRO A 21 -12.08 9.40 17.04
N CYS A 22 -10.81 9.70 16.78
CA CYS A 22 -10.12 9.21 15.60
C CYS A 22 -9.97 7.69 15.66
N CYS A 23 -10.33 7.00 14.58
CA CYS A 23 -10.25 5.54 14.54
C CYS A 23 -8.82 4.98 14.44
N LEU A 24 -7.81 5.85 14.28
CA LEU A 24 -6.41 5.46 14.13
C LEU A 24 -5.56 5.74 15.38
N CYS A 25 -5.70 6.93 15.98
CA CYS A 25 -4.96 7.31 17.19
C CYS A 25 -5.82 7.38 18.46
N GLY A 26 -7.15 7.39 18.34
CA GLY A 26 -8.08 7.52 19.47
C GLY A 26 -8.29 8.95 19.97
N GLU A 27 -7.46 9.90 19.57
CA GLU A 27 -7.59 11.31 19.97
C GLU A 27 -8.87 11.95 19.42
N PRO A 28 -9.45 12.94 20.12
CA PRO A 28 -10.67 13.59 19.71
C PRO A 28 -10.49 14.39 18.40
N ILE A 29 -11.52 14.36 17.57
CA ILE A 29 -11.67 15.18 16.36
C ILE A 29 -12.83 16.13 16.59
N GLN A 30 -12.56 17.42 16.48
CA GLN A 30 -13.59 18.45 16.48
C GLN A 30 -14.13 18.66 15.06
N ARG A 31 -15.41 18.36 14.85
CA ARG A 31 -16.05 18.29 13.53
C ARG A 31 -15.81 19.52 12.65
N HIS A 32 -15.82 20.71 13.26
CA HIS A 32 -15.79 22.00 12.58
C HIS A 32 -14.42 22.68 12.60
N MET A 33 -13.53 22.29 13.53
CA MET A 33 -12.22 22.93 13.71
C MET A 33 -11.10 22.11 13.07
N ASP A 34 -11.20 20.78 13.09
CA ASP A 34 -10.15 19.91 12.58
C ASP A 34 -10.39 19.48 11.14
N ARG A 35 -9.29 19.24 10.43
CA ARG A 35 -9.33 18.58 9.12
C ARG A 35 -9.41 17.05 9.31
N TRP A 36 -10.55 16.48 8.98
CA TRP A 36 -10.81 15.05 9.13
C TRP A 36 -11.46 14.42 7.89
N ILE A 37 -11.25 13.12 7.74
CA ILE A 37 -11.77 12.29 6.66
C ILE A 37 -12.52 11.08 7.23
N ILE A 38 -13.32 10.43 6.39
CA ILE A 38 -13.83 9.09 6.70
C ILE A 38 -12.82 8.09 6.19
N GLU A 39 -12.26 7.31 7.10
CA GLU A 39 -11.25 6.31 6.82
C GLU A 39 -11.85 4.90 6.87
N HIS A 40 -11.45 4.05 5.93
CA HIS A 40 -11.76 2.62 5.98
C HIS A 40 -10.76 1.92 6.90
N LYS A 41 -11.24 1.30 7.98
CA LYS A 41 -10.40 0.54 8.93
C LYS A 41 -9.61 -0.53 8.19
N ARG A 42 -10.29 -1.30 7.33
CA ARG A 42 -9.67 -2.15 6.31
C ARG A 42 -9.83 -1.50 4.94
N ALA A 43 -8.71 -1.23 4.27
CA ALA A 43 -8.71 -0.59 2.95
C ALA A 43 -9.51 -1.41 1.91
N LEU A 44 -10.24 -0.71 1.03
CA LEU A 44 -11.04 -1.30 -0.05
C LEU A 44 -10.19 -2.21 -0.96
N ALA A 45 -9.00 -1.75 -1.33
CA ALA A 45 -8.08 -2.51 -2.18
C ALA A 45 -7.47 -3.75 -1.49
N LEU A 46 -7.71 -3.92 -0.19
CA LEU A 46 -7.39 -5.12 0.59
C LEU A 46 -8.67 -5.91 0.95
N LEU A 47 -9.71 -5.78 0.12
CA LEU A 47 -11.02 -6.44 0.27
C LEU A 47 -11.76 -6.01 1.55
N GLY A 48 -11.54 -4.78 2.01
CA GLY A 48 -12.37 -4.17 3.05
C GLY A 48 -13.74 -3.80 2.48
N PRO A 49 -14.87 -4.14 3.14
CA PRO A 49 -16.19 -3.78 2.62
C PRO A 49 -16.46 -2.27 2.77
N ASP A 50 -17.16 -1.65 1.83
CA ASP A 50 -17.57 -0.23 1.93
C ASP A 50 -18.83 -0.05 2.80
N LEU A 51 -18.78 -0.57 4.02
CA LEU A 51 -19.87 -0.51 4.99
C LEU A 51 -19.54 0.49 6.10
N ASN A 52 -20.57 1.09 6.72
CA ASN A 52 -20.39 2.01 7.84
C ASN A 52 -19.65 1.35 9.02
N THR A 53 -19.80 0.04 9.20
CA THR A 53 -19.07 -0.74 10.23
C THR A 53 -17.55 -0.74 10.02
N ASN A 54 -17.10 -0.65 8.76
CA ASN A 54 -15.70 -0.56 8.36
C ASN A 54 -15.22 0.90 8.19
N CYS A 55 -16.10 1.89 8.35
CA CYS A 55 -15.76 3.30 8.20
C CYS A 55 -15.79 4.01 9.55
N ALA A 56 -14.90 4.96 9.76
CA ALA A 56 -14.91 5.80 10.94
C ALA A 56 -14.17 7.13 10.68
N PRO A 57 -14.44 8.19 11.45
CA PRO A 57 -13.70 9.44 11.33
C PRO A 57 -12.22 9.25 11.72
N ALA A 58 -11.34 9.89 10.97
CA ALA A 58 -9.91 9.95 11.26
C ALA A 58 -9.37 11.36 10.97
N HIS A 59 -8.35 11.78 11.72
CA HIS A 59 -7.58 12.97 11.34
C HIS A 59 -6.97 12.76 9.96
N PHE A 60 -6.93 13.83 9.16
CA PHE A 60 -6.36 13.77 7.81
C PHE A 60 -4.91 13.25 7.82
N LYS A 61 -4.08 13.73 8.76
CA LYS A 61 -2.68 13.31 8.91
C LYS A 61 -2.54 11.83 9.29
N CYS A 62 -3.41 11.33 10.17
CA CYS A 62 -3.40 9.91 10.54
C CYS A 62 -3.76 9.02 9.33
N GLY A 63 -4.76 9.43 8.54
CA GLY A 63 -5.13 8.74 7.30
C GLY A 63 -4.01 8.71 6.27
N GLU A 64 -3.29 9.82 6.11
CA GLU A 64 -2.12 9.91 5.23
C GLU A 64 -1.00 8.95 5.66
N VAL A 65 -0.67 8.93 6.97
CA VAL A 65 0.32 8.01 7.53
C VAL A 65 -0.10 6.56 7.31
N LYS A 66 -1.36 6.19 7.61
CA LYS A 66 -1.88 4.84 7.36
C LYS A 66 -1.77 4.45 5.89
N THR A 67 -2.19 5.34 4.99
CA THR A 67 -2.13 5.13 3.54
C THR A 67 -0.71 4.83 3.10
N HIS A 68 0.24 5.70 3.46
CA HIS A 68 1.62 5.60 3.01
C HIS A 68 2.40 4.42 3.63
N THR A 69 2.29 4.26 4.95
CA THR A 69 3.14 3.33 5.71
C THR A 69 2.58 1.91 5.76
N GLN A 70 1.26 1.73 5.67
CA GLN A 70 0.63 0.43 5.88
C GLN A 70 -0.11 -0.06 4.63
N ASP A 71 -1.04 0.74 4.11
CA ASP A 71 -1.94 0.26 3.06
C ASP A 71 -1.22 0.12 1.72
N LEU A 72 -0.47 1.14 1.26
CA LEU A 72 0.23 1.08 -0.02
C LEU A 72 1.21 -0.10 -0.11
N PRO A 73 2.07 -0.39 0.88
CA PRO A 73 2.93 -1.58 0.85
C PRO A 73 2.15 -2.89 0.76
N ARG A 74 1.07 -3.04 1.54
CA ARG A 74 0.22 -4.23 1.54
C ARG A 74 -0.53 -4.41 0.22
N ILE A 75 -1.12 -3.34 -0.32
CA ILE A 75 -1.83 -3.34 -1.61
C ILE A 75 -0.87 -3.73 -2.73
N ARG A 76 0.34 -3.14 -2.76
CA ARG A 76 1.36 -3.50 -3.76
C ARG A 76 1.75 -4.98 -3.66
N LYS A 77 1.87 -5.53 -2.45
CA LYS A 77 2.14 -6.96 -2.25
C LYS A 77 0.99 -7.83 -2.75
N ALA A 78 -0.25 -7.50 -2.40
CA ALA A 78 -1.43 -8.24 -2.84
C ALA A 78 -1.53 -8.25 -4.38
N LYS A 79 -1.36 -7.10 -5.04
CA LYS A 79 -1.33 -7.01 -6.51
C LYS A 79 -0.22 -7.86 -7.13
N ARG A 80 0.98 -7.92 -6.53
CA ARG A 80 2.06 -8.80 -7.00
C ARG A 80 1.73 -10.29 -6.83
N GLN A 81 1.03 -10.67 -5.76
CA GLN A 81 0.61 -12.05 -5.54
C GLN A 81 -0.47 -12.45 -6.54
N GLN A 82 -1.45 -11.57 -6.76
CA GLN A 82 -2.48 -11.74 -7.79
C GLN A 82 -1.86 -11.93 -9.18
N ALA A 83 -0.94 -11.05 -9.59
CA ALA A 83 -0.27 -11.16 -10.90
C ALA A 83 0.57 -12.46 -11.05
N ARG A 84 1.09 -13.02 -9.96
CA ARG A 84 1.77 -14.33 -9.98
C ARG A 84 0.77 -15.46 -10.18
N HIS A 85 -0.37 -15.39 -9.50
CA HIS A 85 -1.44 -16.39 -9.59
C HIS A 85 -2.09 -16.41 -10.98
N GLU A 86 -2.32 -15.24 -11.56
CA GLU A 86 -2.90 -15.08 -12.90
C GLU A 86 -1.90 -15.40 -14.03
N GLY A 87 -0.61 -15.63 -13.71
CA GLY A 87 0.43 -15.85 -14.72
C GLY A 87 0.79 -14.60 -15.55
N THR A 88 0.23 -13.43 -15.24
CA THR A 88 0.47 -12.15 -15.94
C THR A 88 1.82 -11.53 -15.60
N LYS A 89 2.56 -12.12 -14.66
CA LYS A 89 3.92 -11.69 -14.34
C LYS A 89 4.81 -11.83 -15.56
N LYS A 90 5.11 -10.70 -16.22
CA LYS A 90 6.15 -10.64 -17.26
C LYS A 90 7.42 -11.31 -16.73
N PRO A 91 8.06 -12.20 -17.50
CA PRO A 91 9.37 -12.70 -17.13
C PRO A 91 10.26 -11.47 -16.94
N THR A 92 10.84 -11.35 -15.75
CA THR A 92 11.93 -10.40 -15.54
C THR A 92 12.94 -10.68 -16.63
N ARG A 93 13.30 -9.67 -17.45
CA ARG A 93 14.48 -9.78 -18.30
C ARG A 93 15.60 -10.20 -17.36
N GLY A 94 16.05 -11.44 -17.51
CA GLY A 94 17.17 -11.95 -16.72
C GLY A 94 18.34 -10.99 -16.89
N PHE A 95 19.26 -11.02 -15.95
CA PHE A 95 20.54 -10.34 -16.11
C PHE A 95 21.16 -10.80 -17.44
N GLN A 96 21.19 -9.91 -18.43
CA GLN A 96 21.79 -10.19 -19.73
C GLN A 96 23.26 -9.84 -19.63
N ALA A 97 24.10 -10.86 -19.51
CA ALA A 97 25.53 -10.68 -19.68
C ALA A 97 25.78 -10.16 -21.11
N PRO A 98 26.69 -9.18 -21.30
CA PRO A 98 27.10 -8.77 -22.64
C PRO A 98 27.63 -9.97 -23.44
N ALA A 99 27.47 -9.94 -24.77
CA ALA A 99 27.95 -11.02 -25.63
C ALA A 99 29.48 -11.17 -25.49
N GLY A 100 29.97 -12.42 -25.45
CA GLY A 100 31.40 -12.72 -25.39
C GLY A 100 32.06 -12.61 -24.02
N VAL A 101 31.32 -12.24 -22.96
CA VAL A 101 31.86 -12.17 -21.59
C VAL A 101 31.14 -13.10 -20.62
N VAL A 102 31.85 -13.51 -19.57
CA VAL A 102 31.32 -14.26 -18.43
C VAL A 102 31.66 -13.50 -17.16
N PHE A 103 30.77 -13.54 -16.16
CA PHE A 103 31.04 -12.92 -14.87
C PHE A 103 31.93 -13.85 -14.04
N ASP A 104 33.15 -13.41 -13.76
CA ASP A 104 34.08 -14.10 -12.87
C ASP A 104 33.73 -13.76 -11.43
N TRP A 105 33.21 -14.74 -10.68
CA TRP A 105 32.82 -14.58 -9.28
C TRP A 105 34.00 -14.33 -8.34
N LYS A 106 35.20 -14.82 -8.70
CA LYS A 106 36.42 -14.64 -7.90
C LYS A 106 36.97 -13.22 -8.07
N LEU A 107 36.98 -12.72 -9.31
CA LEU A 107 37.43 -11.36 -9.62
C LEU A 107 36.32 -10.30 -9.51
N ARG A 108 35.07 -10.72 -9.30
CA ARG A 108 33.85 -9.89 -9.22
C ARG A 108 33.70 -8.94 -10.43
N ARG A 109 34.13 -9.39 -11.61
CA ARG A 109 34.09 -8.60 -12.86
C ARG A 109 33.78 -9.49 -14.06
N TYR A 110 33.34 -8.88 -15.14
CA TYR A 110 33.24 -9.55 -16.43
C TYR A 110 34.61 -9.80 -17.04
N VAL A 111 34.82 -11.00 -17.56
CA VAL A 111 36.03 -11.39 -18.30
C VAL A 111 35.62 -11.95 -19.67
N GLN A 112 36.49 -11.77 -20.66
CA GLN A 112 36.34 -12.39 -21.98
C GLN A 112 36.17 -13.90 -21.81
N ARG A 113 35.20 -14.50 -22.51
CA ARG A 113 35.02 -15.95 -22.50
C ARG A 113 36.31 -16.58 -23.06
N PRO A 114 36.98 -17.49 -22.34
CA PRO A 114 38.16 -18.15 -22.87
C PRO A 114 37.78 -18.84 -24.18
N THR A 115 38.39 -18.45 -25.29
CA THR A 115 38.29 -19.19 -26.54
C THR A 115 38.89 -20.56 -26.27
N ALA A 116 38.10 -21.62 -26.41
CA ALA A 116 38.63 -22.98 -26.33
C ALA A 116 39.76 -23.10 -27.37
N SER A 117 41.00 -23.13 -26.91
CA SER A 117 42.13 -23.55 -27.72
C SER A 117 41.85 -25.00 -28.12
N GLN A 118 41.61 -25.19 -29.41
CA GLN A 118 41.50 -26.50 -30.06
C GLN A 118 42.76 -27.36 -29.77
N PRO A 119 42.62 -28.70 -29.79
CA PRO A 119 43.48 -29.66 -29.09
C PRO A 119 44.97 -29.61 -29.45
#